data_AF-A0A523S071-F1
#
_entry.id   AF-A0A523S071-F1
#
_cell.length_a   1.000
_cell.length_b   1.000
_cell.length_c   1.000
_cell.angle_alpha   90.00
_cell.angle_beta   90.00
_cell.angle_gamma   90.00
#
_symmetry.space_group_name_H-M   'P 1'
#
loop_
_entity.id
_entity.type
_entity.pdbx_description
1 polymer ?
#
loop_
_entity_poly.entity_id
_entity_poly.type
_entity_poly.pdbx_seq_one_letter_code
_entity_poly.pdbx_strand_id
1 'polypeptide(L)'
;MTSDEIERSINALSKYDLVVKQFSTGLIEGHKRPQVEFNRTSYPGVEAHLFTIADAASWHPELTSTTGVILFGPTNESDRYESWFRLLSTIHDIMDALEPYRQGLTHGIIPTSHWIYHEFRWYRKNWEGPPHEMKTADSFLYSVDESIRHHIKELNKLGLSTTQSCSGLAKDHADREPYLPYLMFDERIYPRLSAHLFTLADITGWIPSYGPHNFDIEFRLSSAEGAKRFWDNLVVSAKRMVSRLHDYRKRHA
;
A
#
# COMPACT_ATOMS: atom_id res chain seq x y z
N MET A 1 14.00 10.24 21.29
CA MET A 1 13.42 11.44 20.64
C MET A 1 12.89 12.37 21.71
N THR A 2 13.00 13.68 21.60
CA THR A 2 12.31 14.68 22.46
C THR A 2 11.03 15.18 21.80
N SER A 3 10.18 15.92 22.53
CA SER A 3 9.01 16.58 21.94
C SER A 3 9.41 17.51 20.79
N ASP A 4 10.48 18.30 20.98
CA ASP A 4 11.03 19.21 19.97
C ASP A 4 11.57 18.47 18.73
N GLU A 5 12.09 17.26 18.89
CA GLU A 5 12.53 16.41 17.77
C GLU A 5 11.36 15.86 16.97
N ILE A 6 10.24 15.53 17.63
CA ILE A 6 9.01 15.12 16.95
C ILE A 6 8.44 16.30 16.17
N GLU A 7 8.32 17.47 16.80
CA GLU A 7 7.79 18.66 16.13
C GLU A 7 8.62 19.06 14.91
N ARG A 8 9.95 19.06 15.02
CA ARG A 8 10.84 19.30 13.87
C ARG A 8 10.65 18.27 12.76
N SER A 9 10.55 16.98 13.12
CA SER A 9 10.33 15.90 12.15
C SER A 9 8.97 16.02 11.45
N ILE A 10 7.92 16.37 12.20
CA ILE A 10 6.57 16.62 11.68
C ILE A 10 6.57 17.78 10.69
N ASN A 11 7.22 18.90 11.03
CA ASN A 11 7.33 20.04 10.13
C ASN A 11 8.10 19.69 8.84
N ALA A 12 9.11 18.82 8.95
CA ALA A 12 9.88 18.33 7.81
C ALA A 12 9.08 17.40 6.88
N LEU A 13 7.90 16.90 7.28
CA LEU A 13 7.04 16.09 6.41
C LEU A 13 6.44 16.89 5.24
N SER A 14 6.45 18.22 5.30
CA SER A 14 6.07 19.09 4.18
C SER A 14 6.89 18.82 2.91
N LYS A 15 8.14 18.35 3.03
CA LYS A 15 8.98 17.94 1.88
C LYS A 15 8.39 16.79 1.06
N TYR A 16 7.41 16.09 1.64
CA TYR A 16 6.74 14.94 1.06
C TYR A 16 5.33 15.25 0.56
N ASP A 17 5.00 16.54 0.46
CA ASP A 17 3.67 17.08 0.17
C ASP A 17 2.62 16.67 1.21
N LEU A 18 3.03 16.16 2.38
CA LEU A 18 2.12 15.81 3.46
C LEU A 18 1.74 17.06 4.26
N VAL A 19 0.48 17.47 4.19
CA VAL A 19 -0.04 18.59 4.97
C VAL A 19 -0.54 18.08 6.32
N VAL A 20 0.20 18.35 7.39
CA VAL A 20 -0.20 18.05 8.78
C VAL A 20 -1.14 19.14 9.28
N LYS A 21 -2.35 18.75 9.71
CA LYS A 21 -3.36 19.66 10.25
C LYS A 21 -3.15 19.94 11.74
N GLN A 22 -2.91 18.88 12.50
CA GLN A 22 -2.68 18.94 13.94
C GLN A 22 -1.99 17.66 14.40
N PHE A 23 -1.29 17.73 15.52
CA PHE A 23 -0.72 16.56 16.17
C PHE A 23 -0.69 16.74 17.69
N SER A 24 -0.62 15.62 18.40
CA SER A 24 -0.36 15.56 19.83
C SER A 24 0.70 14.52 20.06
N THR A 25 1.83 14.91 20.64
CA THR A 25 2.94 13.99 20.90
C THR A 25 2.55 12.92 21.94
N GLY A 26 1.63 13.25 22.84
CA GLY A 26 1.26 12.38 23.96
C GLY A 26 2.42 12.12 24.93
N LEU A 27 3.47 12.94 24.92
CA LEU A 27 4.67 12.73 25.77
C LEU A 27 4.61 13.47 27.12
N ILE A 28 3.66 14.40 27.28
CA ILE A 28 3.51 15.21 28.48
C ILE A 28 2.58 14.49 29.46
N GLU A 29 2.91 14.49 30.76
CA GLU A 29 2.12 13.83 31.81
C GLU A 29 0.66 14.31 31.82
N GLY A 30 -0.29 13.38 31.92
CA GLY A 30 -1.73 13.68 31.93
C GLY A 30 -2.39 13.91 30.56
N HIS A 31 -1.66 13.73 29.44
CA HIS A 31 -2.17 14.02 28.10
C HIS A 31 -2.56 12.80 27.24
N LYS A 32 -3.41 13.12 26.26
CA LYS A 32 -4.05 12.27 25.25
C LYS A 32 -3.06 11.39 24.48
N ARG A 33 -3.54 10.22 24.04
CA ARG A 33 -2.89 9.27 23.11
C ARG A 33 -2.11 10.01 21.99
N PRO A 34 -0.88 9.58 21.63
CA PRO A 34 -0.16 10.16 20.49
C PRO A 34 -1.01 10.11 19.23
N GLN A 35 -1.05 11.22 18.49
CA GLN A 35 -1.81 11.29 17.25
C GLN A 35 -1.24 12.33 16.29
N VAL A 36 -1.43 12.11 15.00
CA VAL A 36 -1.18 13.10 13.95
C VAL A 36 -2.31 13.04 12.92
N GLU A 37 -2.86 14.20 12.57
CA GLU A 37 -3.88 14.34 11.54
C GLU A 37 -3.26 14.94 10.28
N PHE A 38 -3.45 14.25 9.15
CA PHE A 38 -3.04 14.69 7.83
C PHE A 38 -4.26 15.15 7.02
N ASN A 39 -4.05 16.10 6.11
CA ASN A 39 -5.03 16.44 5.10
C ASN A 39 -5.08 15.36 4.01
N ARG A 40 -6.23 14.70 3.85
CA ARG A 40 -6.44 13.68 2.81
C ARG A 40 -6.44 14.24 1.38
N THR A 41 -6.52 15.56 1.22
CA THR A 41 -6.47 16.23 -0.09
C THR A 41 -5.05 16.67 -0.46
N SER A 42 -4.03 16.22 0.27
CA SER A 42 -2.63 16.58 0.00
C SER A 42 -2.21 16.22 -1.43
N TYR A 43 -2.52 14.99 -1.87
CA TYR A 43 -2.38 14.55 -3.24
C TYR A 43 -3.23 13.27 -3.48
N PRO A 44 -3.55 12.89 -4.73
CA PRO A 44 -4.31 11.67 -5.03
C PRO A 44 -3.64 10.42 -4.45
N GLY A 45 -4.41 9.50 -3.85
CA GLY A 45 -3.85 8.24 -3.30
C GLY A 45 -3.19 8.34 -1.92
N VAL A 46 -2.94 9.55 -1.39
CA VAL A 46 -2.31 9.77 -0.07
C VAL A 46 -2.96 8.96 1.06
N GLU A 47 -4.27 8.69 0.95
CA GLU A 47 -5.03 7.93 1.91
C GLU A 47 -4.51 6.49 2.05
N ALA A 48 -4.30 5.76 0.95
CA ALA A 48 -3.72 4.42 0.99
C ALA A 48 -2.30 4.44 1.58
N HIS A 49 -1.51 5.46 1.23
CA HIS A 49 -0.13 5.60 1.71
C HIS A 49 -0.10 5.77 3.23
N LEU A 50 -0.94 6.65 3.77
CA LEU A 50 -1.03 6.90 5.21
C LEU A 50 -1.54 5.69 5.98
N PHE A 51 -2.49 4.94 5.44
CA PHE A 51 -2.96 3.69 6.04
C PHE A 51 -1.86 2.63 6.08
N THR A 52 -1.12 2.47 4.97
CA THR A 52 0.02 1.55 4.88
C THR A 52 1.14 1.92 5.86
N ILE A 53 1.46 3.22 5.94
CA ILE A 53 2.43 3.78 6.89
C ILE A 53 2.00 3.48 8.33
N ALA A 54 0.73 3.72 8.65
CA ALA A 54 0.22 3.50 9.99
C ALA A 54 0.31 2.02 10.38
N ASP A 55 -0.15 1.13 9.50
CA ASP A 55 -0.13 -0.31 9.73
C ASP A 55 1.31 -0.84 9.88
N ALA A 56 2.25 -0.37 9.05
CA ALA A 56 3.69 -0.69 9.17
C ALA A 56 4.34 -0.13 10.45
N ALA A 57 3.89 1.04 10.92
CA ALA A 57 4.36 1.63 12.17
C ALA A 57 3.68 1.06 13.42
N SER A 58 2.70 0.16 13.28
CA SER A 58 1.80 -0.28 14.36
C SER A 58 0.99 0.87 14.99
N TRP A 59 0.60 1.85 14.19
CA TRP A 59 -0.36 2.90 14.51
C TRP A 59 -1.73 2.53 13.94
N HIS A 60 -2.79 3.11 14.51
CA HIS A 60 -4.15 2.90 14.05
C HIS A 60 -4.59 4.06 13.15
N PRO A 61 -4.86 3.84 11.85
CA PRO A 61 -5.40 4.87 10.98
C PRO A 61 -6.93 4.96 11.09
N GLU A 62 -7.47 6.18 11.06
CA GLU A 62 -8.90 6.48 11.04
C GLU A 62 -9.18 7.67 10.11
N LEU A 63 -10.34 7.67 9.44
CA LEU A 63 -10.82 8.85 8.72
C LEU A 63 -11.64 9.76 9.62
N THR A 64 -11.45 11.07 9.47
CA THR A 64 -12.37 12.06 10.05
C THR A 64 -13.50 12.38 9.07
N SER A 65 -14.62 12.87 9.59
CA SER A 65 -15.85 13.13 8.83
C SER A 65 -15.76 14.22 7.75
N THR A 66 -14.67 15.00 7.72
CA THR A 66 -14.54 16.16 6.82
C THR A 66 -13.46 15.91 5.77
N THR A 67 -12.18 15.88 6.13
CA THR A 67 -11.06 15.72 5.17
C THR A 67 -9.76 15.23 5.81
N GLY A 68 -9.81 14.56 6.97
CA GLY A 68 -8.62 14.16 7.72
C GLY A 68 -8.36 12.65 7.68
N VAL A 69 -7.08 12.27 7.69
CA VAL A 69 -6.64 10.95 8.12
C VAL A 69 -5.90 11.13 9.44
N ILE A 70 -6.40 10.55 10.53
CA ILE A 70 -5.72 10.56 11.83
C ILE A 70 -4.98 9.24 11.99
N LEU A 71 -3.71 9.32 12.36
CA LEU A 71 -2.94 8.18 12.83
C LEU A 71 -2.84 8.26 14.34
N PHE A 72 -3.34 7.24 15.03
CA PHE A 72 -3.27 7.13 16.49
C PHE A 72 -2.18 6.14 16.92
N GLY A 73 -1.23 6.60 17.73
CA GLY A 73 -0.16 5.78 18.29
C GLY A 73 -0.65 4.85 19.41
N PRO A 74 0.23 4.15 20.11
CA PRO A 74 -0.14 3.27 21.22
C PRO A 74 -0.65 4.07 22.42
N THR A 75 -1.55 3.46 23.20
CA THR A 75 -2.05 4.05 24.46
C THR A 75 -1.05 3.90 25.60
N ASN A 76 -0.23 2.85 25.58
CA ASN A 76 0.79 2.56 26.59
C ASN A 76 1.89 3.63 26.61
N GLU A 77 2.22 4.13 27.81
CA GLU A 77 3.21 5.20 28.03
C GLU A 77 4.65 4.77 27.74
N SER A 78 4.99 3.50 28.02
CA SER A 78 6.38 3.02 27.93
C SER A 78 6.92 2.94 26.49
N ASP A 79 6.06 3.02 25.47
CA ASP A 79 6.40 2.83 24.05
C ASP A 79 6.18 4.10 23.20
N ARG A 80 5.79 5.25 23.81
CA ARG A 80 5.40 6.42 23.00
C ARG A 80 6.56 7.00 22.17
N TYR A 81 7.76 7.06 22.73
CA TYR A 81 8.94 7.56 22.03
C TYR A 81 9.39 6.66 20.88
N GLU A 82 9.49 5.36 21.15
CA GLU A 82 9.88 4.37 20.14
C GLU A 82 8.82 4.29 19.04
N SER A 83 7.54 4.38 19.40
CA SER A 83 6.45 4.42 18.45
C SER A 83 6.48 5.64 17.51
N TRP A 84 6.81 6.83 18.01
CA TRP A 84 7.04 8.01 17.16
C TRP A 84 8.23 7.81 16.21
N PHE A 85 9.34 7.28 16.73
CA PHE A 85 10.51 6.98 15.91
C PHE A 85 10.16 5.98 14.79
N ARG A 86 9.42 4.91 15.12
CA ARG A 86 8.95 3.90 14.17
C ARG A 86 8.06 4.53 13.10
N LEU A 87 7.10 5.39 13.49
CA LEU A 87 6.22 6.09 12.56
C LEU A 87 7.00 6.98 11.61
N LEU A 88 7.84 7.88 12.13
CA LEU A 88 8.58 8.84 11.30
C LEU A 88 9.58 8.14 10.39
N SER A 89 10.28 7.09 10.88
CA SER A 89 11.13 6.26 10.03
C SER A 89 10.34 5.57 8.92
N THR A 90 9.14 5.08 9.22
CA THR A 90 8.27 4.43 8.22
C THR A 90 7.75 5.42 7.20
N ILE A 91 7.39 6.64 7.63
CA ILE A 91 7.02 7.74 6.73
C ILE A 91 8.18 8.04 5.79
N HIS A 92 9.40 8.24 6.30
CA HIS A 92 10.56 8.50 5.45
C HIS A 92 10.77 7.41 4.41
N ASP A 93 10.83 6.15 4.83
CA ASP A 93 11.07 5.02 3.93
C ASP A 93 10.01 4.90 2.81
N ILE A 94 8.72 4.94 3.17
CA ILE A 94 7.63 4.79 2.21
C ILE A 94 7.51 6.02 1.31
N MET A 95 7.63 7.22 1.87
CA MET A 95 7.49 8.45 1.11
C MET A 95 8.70 8.72 0.21
N ASP A 96 9.90 8.24 0.54
CA ASP A 96 11.05 8.25 -0.37
C ASP A 96 10.83 7.26 -1.53
N ALA A 97 10.24 6.09 -1.27
CA ALA A 97 9.90 5.13 -2.32
C ALA A 97 8.79 5.63 -3.26
N LEU A 98 7.90 6.51 -2.77
CA LEU A 98 6.84 7.17 -3.53
C LEU A 98 7.30 8.41 -4.29
N GLU A 99 8.58 8.78 -4.22
CA GLU A 99 9.09 9.97 -4.92
C GLU A 99 8.79 9.95 -6.43
N PRO A 100 9.00 8.85 -7.19
CA PRO A 100 8.65 8.82 -8.61
C PRO A 100 7.17 9.07 -8.88
N TYR A 101 6.29 8.56 -8.02
CA TYR A 101 4.85 8.77 -8.12
C TYR A 101 4.50 10.25 -7.96
N ARG A 102 5.01 10.89 -6.89
CA ARG A 102 4.77 12.33 -6.64
C ARG A 102 5.36 13.22 -7.73
N GLN A 103 6.54 12.89 -8.24
CA GLN A 103 7.10 13.57 -9.40
C GLN A 103 6.18 13.42 -10.62
N GLY A 104 5.58 12.25 -10.85
CA GLY A 104 4.57 12.09 -11.89
C GLY A 104 3.41 13.08 -11.75
N LEU A 105 2.89 13.25 -10.52
CA LEU A 105 1.80 14.20 -10.23
C LEU A 105 2.19 15.65 -10.56
N THR A 106 3.40 16.09 -10.18
CA THR A 106 3.87 17.46 -10.46
C THR A 106 4.06 17.73 -11.96
N HIS A 107 4.33 16.69 -12.75
CA HIS A 107 4.35 16.76 -14.22
C HIS A 107 2.96 16.58 -14.87
N GLY A 108 1.88 16.54 -14.07
CA GLY A 108 0.51 16.47 -14.57
C GLY A 108 0.02 15.06 -14.92
N ILE A 109 0.75 14.01 -14.53
CA ILE A 109 0.29 12.63 -14.66
C ILE A 109 -0.71 12.36 -13.53
N ILE A 110 -2.00 12.48 -13.83
CA ILE A 110 -3.06 12.26 -12.84
C ILE A 110 -3.46 10.77 -12.84
N PRO A 111 -3.45 10.08 -11.69
CA PRO A 111 -3.85 8.68 -11.62
C PRO A 111 -5.34 8.55 -11.95
N THR A 112 -5.67 7.55 -12.78
CA THR A 112 -7.05 7.25 -13.16
C THR A 112 -7.86 6.63 -12.03
N SER A 113 -7.18 6.09 -11.03
CA SER A 113 -7.74 5.32 -9.92
C SER A 113 -6.88 5.53 -8.69
N HIS A 114 -7.53 5.65 -7.54
CA HIS A 114 -6.86 5.72 -6.24
C HIS A 114 -7.76 5.08 -5.18
N TRP A 115 -7.15 4.64 -4.09
CA TRP A 115 -7.88 4.00 -3.01
C TRP A 115 -8.64 5.02 -2.18
N ILE A 116 -9.87 4.68 -1.80
CA ILE A 116 -10.72 5.49 -0.93
C ILE A 116 -11.27 4.56 0.17
N TYR A 117 -10.96 4.87 1.43
CA TYR A 117 -11.49 4.16 2.59
C TYR A 117 -13.00 4.37 2.65
N HIS A 118 -13.73 3.29 2.90
CA HIS A 118 -15.19 3.26 2.96
C HIS A 118 -15.92 3.86 1.74
N GLU A 119 -15.40 3.76 0.51
CA GLU A 119 -16.29 4.02 -0.64
C GLU A 119 -17.42 2.97 -0.63
N PHE A 120 -18.61 3.39 -0.19
CA PHE A 120 -19.82 2.59 0.05
C PHE A 120 -20.48 2.07 -1.24
N ARG A 121 -19.76 1.98 -2.36
CA ARG A 121 -20.32 1.49 -3.61
C ARG A 121 -20.38 -0.04 -3.62
N TRP A 122 -21.50 -0.52 -3.07
CA TRP A 122 -22.31 -1.66 -3.51
C TRP A 122 -21.87 -3.13 -3.32
N TYR A 123 -20.66 -3.48 -2.86
CA TYR A 123 -20.31 -4.92 -2.77
C TYR A 123 -19.51 -5.44 -1.56
N ARG A 124 -19.31 -4.67 -0.48
CA ARG A 124 -18.59 -5.18 0.71
C ARG A 124 -19.38 -6.17 1.58
N LYS A 125 -20.66 -6.44 1.27
CA LYS A 125 -21.41 -7.57 1.86
C LYS A 125 -20.75 -8.94 1.57
N ASN A 126 -19.85 -9.03 0.58
CA ASN A 126 -19.13 -10.26 0.24
C ASN A 126 -17.83 -10.48 1.03
N TRP A 127 -17.45 -9.59 1.95
CA TRP A 127 -16.42 -9.89 2.94
C TRP A 127 -16.88 -10.92 3.99
N GLU A 128 -18.19 -11.17 4.09
CA GLU A 128 -18.77 -12.31 4.81
C GLU A 128 -18.73 -13.62 3.99
N GLY A 129 -18.09 -13.59 2.81
CA GLY A 129 -17.81 -14.80 2.05
C GLY A 129 -17.00 -15.81 2.87
N PRO A 130 -17.02 -17.11 2.50
CA PRO A 130 -16.27 -18.12 3.23
C PRO A 130 -14.79 -17.71 3.35
N PRO A 131 -14.13 -18.05 4.47
CA PRO A 131 -12.72 -17.75 4.68
C PRO A 131 -11.91 -18.11 3.43
N HIS A 132 -11.04 -17.20 2.97
CA HIS A 132 -10.21 -17.47 1.81
C HIS A 132 -9.30 -18.66 2.11
N GLU A 133 -9.47 -19.75 1.35
CA GLU A 133 -8.48 -20.82 1.32
C GLU A 133 -7.31 -20.39 0.44
N MET A 134 -6.16 -20.14 1.07
CA MET A 134 -4.93 -19.88 0.34
C MET A 134 -4.64 -21.04 -0.61
N LYS A 135 -4.76 -20.77 -1.91
CA LYS A 135 -4.29 -21.69 -2.94
C LYS A 135 -2.78 -21.62 -3.01
N THR A 136 -2.11 -22.77 -3.02
CA THR A 136 -0.67 -22.81 -3.26
C THR A 136 -0.38 -22.29 -4.67
N ALA A 137 0.72 -21.55 -4.85
CA ALA A 137 1.11 -21.06 -6.18
C ALA A 137 1.12 -22.19 -7.22
N ASP A 138 1.61 -23.38 -6.84
CA ASP A 138 1.67 -24.57 -7.70
C ASP A 138 0.31 -25.03 -8.23
N SER A 139 -0.80 -24.70 -7.54
CA SER A 139 -2.15 -25.06 -7.98
C SER A 139 -2.66 -24.29 -9.20
N PHE A 140 -2.01 -23.18 -9.59
CA PHE A 140 -2.41 -22.39 -10.78
C PHE A 140 -1.23 -21.94 -11.66
N LEU A 141 0.02 -22.25 -11.29
CA LEU A 141 1.19 -21.86 -12.10
C LEU A 141 1.19 -22.44 -13.52
N TYR A 142 0.42 -23.50 -13.79
CA TYR A 142 0.25 -24.03 -15.16
C TYR A 142 -0.40 -23.01 -16.11
N SER A 143 -1.22 -22.09 -15.60
CA SER A 143 -1.87 -21.03 -16.37
C SER A 143 -1.11 -19.69 -16.35
N VAL A 144 0.05 -19.65 -15.69
CA VAL A 144 0.91 -18.46 -15.61
C VAL A 144 1.97 -18.51 -16.70
N ASP A 145 2.12 -17.40 -17.43
CA ASP A 145 3.17 -17.17 -18.44
C ASP A 145 4.55 -17.52 -17.90
N GLU A 146 5.32 -18.30 -18.66
CA GLU A 146 6.59 -18.88 -18.21
C GLU A 146 7.57 -17.79 -17.73
N SER A 147 7.55 -16.64 -18.40
CA SER A 147 8.41 -15.50 -18.10
C SER A 147 8.26 -14.87 -16.73
N ILE A 148 7.09 -14.96 -16.11
CA ILE A 148 6.76 -14.32 -14.83
C ILE A 148 6.46 -15.34 -13.73
N ARG A 149 6.51 -16.65 -14.02
CA ARG A 149 6.27 -17.70 -13.01
C ARG A 149 7.12 -17.52 -11.75
N HIS A 150 8.38 -17.11 -11.89
CA HIS A 150 9.23 -16.82 -10.74
C HIS A 150 8.70 -15.64 -9.92
N HIS A 151 8.33 -14.53 -10.55
CA HIS A 151 7.76 -13.36 -9.88
C HIS A 151 6.48 -13.71 -9.13
N ILE A 152 5.57 -14.45 -9.77
CA ILE A 152 4.33 -14.91 -9.15
C ILE A 152 4.60 -15.81 -7.94
N LYS A 153 5.54 -16.76 -8.04
CA LYS A 153 5.97 -17.58 -6.88
C LYS A 153 6.46 -16.71 -5.73
N GLU A 154 7.30 -15.72 -6.01
CA GLU A 154 7.86 -14.85 -4.98
C GLU A 154 6.78 -13.98 -4.30
N LEU A 155 5.85 -13.41 -5.07
CA LEU A 155 4.73 -12.64 -4.51
C LEU A 155 3.83 -13.49 -3.60
N ASN A 156 3.50 -14.72 -4.03
CA ASN A 156 2.70 -15.63 -3.21
C ASN A 156 3.44 -16.10 -1.96
N LYS A 157 4.76 -16.35 -2.02
CA LYS A 157 5.58 -16.65 -0.82
C LYS A 157 5.59 -15.50 0.18
N LEU A 158 5.49 -14.26 -0.30
CA LEU A 158 5.33 -13.08 0.56
C LEU A 158 3.91 -12.98 1.13
N GLY A 159 2.99 -13.89 0.79
CA GLY A 159 1.58 -13.89 1.18
C GLY A 159 0.76 -12.78 0.51
N LEU A 160 1.17 -12.35 -0.69
CA LEU A 160 0.35 -11.57 -1.61
C LEU A 160 -0.26 -12.56 -2.61
N SER A 161 -1.47 -13.04 -2.29
CA SER A 161 -2.14 -14.09 -3.08
C SER A 161 -2.54 -13.56 -4.44
N THR A 162 -1.97 -14.13 -5.51
CA THR A 162 -2.28 -13.72 -6.89
C THR A 162 -3.32 -14.63 -7.51
N THR A 163 -4.29 -14.08 -8.24
CA THR A 163 -5.41 -14.86 -8.82
C THR A 163 -5.32 -15.01 -10.33
N GLN A 164 -4.83 -13.99 -11.03
CA GLN A 164 -4.66 -13.96 -12.49
C GLN A 164 -3.48 -13.08 -12.88
N SER A 165 -2.86 -13.35 -14.02
CA SER A 165 -1.74 -12.54 -14.52
C SER A 165 -1.53 -12.68 -16.01
N CYS A 166 -1.01 -11.64 -16.65
CA CYS A 166 -0.42 -11.68 -17.98
C CYS A 166 0.91 -10.94 -17.96
N SER A 167 1.94 -11.55 -18.52
CA SER A 167 3.28 -10.96 -18.62
C SER A 167 3.31 -9.74 -19.54
N GLY A 168 2.43 -9.72 -20.55
CA GLY A 168 2.45 -8.77 -21.67
C GLY A 168 3.73 -8.83 -22.51
N LEU A 169 4.46 -9.95 -22.47
CA LEU A 169 5.69 -10.14 -23.24
C LEU A 169 5.42 -10.97 -24.48
N ALA A 170 5.95 -10.54 -25.63
CA ALA A 170 5.79 -11.22 -26.91
C ALA A 170 6.29 -12.67 -26.92
N LYS A 171 7.26 -13.02 -26.05
CA LYS A 171 7.77 -14.38 -25.95
C LYS A 171 6.77 -15.39 -25.36
N ASP A 172 5.82 -14.92 -24.55
CA ASP A 172 4.78 -15.76 -23.98
C ASP A 172 3.53 -15.77 -24.87
N HIS A 173 3.37 -14.74 -25.71
CA HIS A 173 2.21 -14.49 -26.56
C HIS A 173 2.66 -14.10 -27.97
N ALA A 174 3.16 -15.05 -28.74
CA ALA A 174 3.70 -14.78 -30.09
C ALA A 174 2.61 -14.66 -31.18
N ASP A 175 1.41 -15.18 -30.91
CA ASP A 175 0.28 -15.34 -31.84
C ASP A 175 -0.83 -14.30 -31.66
N ARG A 176 -0.68 -13.41 -30.67
CA ARG A 176 -1.61 -12.31 -30.36
C ARG A 176 -0.84 -11.03 -30.13
N GLU A 177 -1.39 -9.87 -30.49
CA GLU A 177 -0.80 -8.60 -30.07
C GLU A 177 -0.69 -8.62 -28.54
N PRO A 178 0.51 -8.39 -27.96
CA PRO A 178 0.71 -8.62 -26.54
C PRO A 178 -0.27 -7.75 -25.77
N TYR A 179 -1.11 -8.39 -24.95
CA TYR A 179 -1.92 -7.67 -23.98
C TYR A 179 -0.99 -6.84 -23.09
N LEU A 180 -1.54 -5.75 -22.54
CA LEU A 180 -0.82 -5.00 -21.52
C LEU A 180 -0.56 -5.91 -20.31
N PRO A 181 0.65 -5.86 -19.71
CA PRO A 181 0.96 -6.60 -18.51
C PRO A 181 -0.07 -6.30 -17.41
N TYR A 182 -0.60 -7.34 -16.78
CA TYR A 182 -1.50 -7.21 -15.65
C TYR A 182 -1.29 -8.30 -14.59
N LEU A 183 -1.70 -8.00 -13.37
CA LEU A 183 -1.69 -8.91 -12.24
C LEU A 183 -2.90 -8.63 -11.35
N MET A 184 -3.56 -9.68 -10.86
CA MET A 184 -4.65 -9.57 -9.90
C MET A 184 -4.25 -10.20 -8.57
N PHE A 185 -4.60 -9.50 -7.49
CA PHE A 185 -4.43 -9.94 -6.12
C PHE A 185 -5.77 -10.12 -5.43
N ASP A 186 -5.89 -11.15 -4.58
CA ASP A 186 -7.01 -11.28 -3.66
C ASP A 186 -6.80 -10.35 -2.45
N GLU A 187 -7.69 -9.36 -2.24
CA GLU A 187 -7.55 -8.42 -1.12
C GLU A 187 -7.94 -9.01 0.25
N ARG A 188 -8.60 -10.19 0.27
CA ARG A 188 -9.20 -10.76 1.49
C ARG A 188 -8.20 -11.49 2.39
N ILE A 189 -6.94 -11.56 1.99
CA ILE A 189 -5.90 -12.29 2.71
C ILE A 189 -5.70 -11.74 4.12
N TYR A 190 -5.80 -10.42 4.29
CA TYR A 190 -5.82 -9.78 5.60
C TYR A 190 -6.47 -8.39 5.49
N PRO A 191 -6.98 -7.82 6.60
CA PRO A 191 -7.67 -6.53 6.60
C PRO A 191 -6.82 -5.44 5.94
N ARG A 192 -7.46 -4.56 5.15
CA ARG A 192 -6.83 -3.41 4.51
C ARG A 192 -5.68 -3.71 3.53
N LEU A 193 -5.49 -4.96 3.10
CA LEU A 193 -4.51 -5.30 2.06
C LEU A 193 -4.68 -4.42 0.80
N SER A 194 -5.89 -3.99 0.44
CA SER A 194 -6.06 -3.06 -0.69
C SER A 194 -5.32 -1.73 -0.51
N ALA A 195 -5.27 -1.12 0.68
CA ALA A 195 -4.48 0.09 0.89
C ALA A 195 -2.98 -0.16 0.61
N HIS A 196 -2.49 -1.32 1.05
CA HIS A 196 -1.09 -1.72 0.85
C HIS A 196 -0.80 -2.02 -0.62
N LEU A 197 -1.74 -2.63 -1.33
CA LEU A 197 -1.60 -2.91 -2.75
C LEU A 197 -1.63 -1.63 -3.59
N PHE A 198 -2.52 -0.68 -3.32
CA PHE A 198 -2.49 0.61 -3.99
C PHE A 198 -1.16 1.35 -3.76
N THR A 199 -0.67 1.35 -2.51
CA THR A 199 0.64 1.94 -2.18
C THR A 199 1.78 1.23 -2.92
N LEU A 200 1.76 -0.10 -2.99
CA LEU A 200 2.76 -0.88 -3.73
C LEU A 200 2.73 -0.56 -5.23
N ALA A 201 1.55 -0.44 -5.82
CA ALA A 201 1.40 -0.09 -7.23
C ALA A 201 2.01 1.28 -7.52
N ASP A 202 1.68 2.28 -6.69
CA ASP A 202 2.19 3.65 -6.83
C ASP A 202 3.72 3.71 -6.66
N ILE A 203 4.30 2.96 -5.69
CA ILE A 203 5.77 2.81 -5.55
C ILE A 203 6.40 2.19 -6.80
N THR A 204 5.71 1.25 -7.43
CA THR A 204 6.28 0.41 -8.49
C THR A 204 5.94 0.90 -9.90
N GLY A 205 5.16 1.96 -10.02
CA GLY A 205 4.70 2.53 -11.29
C GLY A 205 3.63 1.69 -12.00
N TRP A 206 2.97 0.78 -11.28
CA TRP A 206 1.78 0.08 -11.77
C TRP A 206 0.54 0.93 -11.54
N ILE A 207 -0.47 0.80 -12.40
CA ILE A 207 -1.76 1.46 -12.25
C ILE A 207 -2.67 0.51 -11.46
N PRO A 208 -3.02 0.81 -10.20
CA PRO A 208 -3.91 -0.03 -9.42
C PRO A 208 -5.37 0.27 -9.75
N SER A 209 -6.23 -0.74 -9.80
CA SER A 209 -7.68 -0.58 -9.88
C SER A 209 -8.39 -1.71 -9.14
N TYR A 210 -9.67 -1.51 -8.84
CA TYR A 210 -10.52 -2.63 -8.43
C TYR A 210 -10.80 -3.52 -9.65
N GLY A 211 -10.57 -4.81 -9.50
CA GLY A 211 -10.81 -5.82 -10.52
C GLY A 211 -12.31 -6.12 -10.72
N PRO A 212 -12.64 -7.00 -11.67
CA PRO A 212 -14.01 -7.32 -12.04
C PRO A 212 -14.75 -8.14 -10.97
N HIS A 213 -14.02 -8.86 -10.11
CA HIS A 213 -14.60 -9.51 -8.94
C HIS A 213 -14.38 -8.62 -7.73
N ASN A 214 -15.42 -8.49 -6.91
CA ASN A 214 -15.57 -7.51 -5.84
C ASN A 214 -14.56 -7.56 -4.68
N PHE A 215 -13.43 -8.25 -4.85
CA PHE A 215 -12.32 -8.39 -3.90
C PHE A 215 -10.97 -8.58 -4.61
N ASP A 216 -10.88 -8.31 -5.91
CA ASP A 216 -9.61 -8.32 -6.65
C ASP A 216 -9.05 -6.89 -6.72
N ILE A 217 -7.74 -6.74 -6.45
CA ILE A 217 -6.99 -5.54 -6.86
C ILE A 217 -6.18 -5.88 -8.09
N GLU A 218 -6.44 -5.19 -9.19
CA GLU A 218 -5.72 -5.31 -10.44
C GLU A 218 -4.59 -4.29 -10.50
N PHE A 219 -3.40 -4.74 -10.89
CA PHE A 219 -2.29 -3.89 -11.30
C PHE A 219 -2.15 -4.01 -12.81
N ARG A 220 -2.06 -2.87 -13.51
CA ARG A 220 -1.84 -2.83 -14.96
C ARG A 220 -0.72 -1.86 -15.32
N LEU A 221 0.01 -2.16 -16.39
CA LEU A 221 0.90 -1.19 -17.04
C LEU A 221 0.20 -0.54 -18.22
N SER A 222 0.45 0.75 -18.45
CA SER A 222 -0.06 1.47 -19.63
C SER A 222 0.65 1.09 -20.93
N SER A 223 1.81 0.43 -20.83
CA SER A 223 2.61 -0.04 -21.96
C SER A 223 3.31 -1.35 -21.60
N ALA A 224 3.55 -2.20 -22.61
CA ALA A 224 4.39 -3.39 -22.48
C ALA A 224 5.90 -3.05 -22.50
N GLU A 225 6.27 -1.82 -22.87
CA GLU A 225 7.65 -1.38 -22.92
C GLU A 225 8.30 -1.44 -21.53
N GLY A 226 9.41 -2.18 -21.44
CA GLY A 226 10.13 -2.34 -20.17
C GLY A 226 9.41 -3.21 -19.13
N ALA A 227 8.35 -3.95 -19.49
CA ALA A 227 7.55 -4.76 -18.57
C ALA A 227 8.39 -5.65 -17.63
N LYS A 228 9.48 -6.26 -18.13
CA LYS A 228 10.40 -7.05 -17.31
C LYS A 228 10.93 -6.28 -16.09
N ARG A 229 11.33 -5.02 -16.28
CA ARG A 229 11.82 -4.15 -15.19
C ARG A 229 10.72 -3.86 -14.17
N PHE A 230 9.48 -3.68 -14.60
CA PHE A 230 8.35 -3.45 -13.71
C PHE A 230 8.02 -4.68 -12.87
N TRP A 231 8.10 -5.87 -13.44
CA TRP A 231 7.96 -7.13 -12.70
C TRP A 231 9.08 -7.32 -11.65
N ASP A 232 10.33 -7.08 -12.02
CA ASP A 232 11.47 -7.16 -11.10
C ASP A 232 11.32 -6.13 -9.96
N ASN A 233 10.97 -4.89 -10.29
CA ASN A 233 10.74 -3.83 -9.31
C ASN A 233 9.56 -4.14 -8.37
N LEU A 234 8.49 -4.73 -8.90
CA LEU A 234 7.33 -5.14 -8.11
C LEU A 234 7.71 -6.13 -7.02
N VAL A 235 8.46 -7.18 -7.36
CA VAL A 235 8.91 -8.18 -6.37
C VAL A 235 9.84 -7.57 -5.33
N VAL A 236 10.81 -6.75 -5.76
CA VAL A 236 11.77 -6.10 -4.83
C VAL A 236 11.04 -5.17 -3.85
N SER A 237 10.12 -4.34 -4.36
CA SER A 237 9.35 -3.41 -3.53
C SER A 237 8.35 -4.14 -2.63
N ALA A 238 7.73 -5.21 -3.13
CA ALA A 238 6.87 -6.07 -2.32
C ALA A 238 7.63 -6.67 -1.14
N LYS A 239 8.85 -7.19 -1.35
CA LYS A 239 9.70 -7.74 -0.26
C LYS A 239 9.96 -6.69 0.82
N ARG A 240 10.28 -5.46 0.44
CA ARG A 240 10.55 -4.35 1.36
C ARG A 240 9.29 -3.92 2.12
N MET A 241 8.16 -3.78 1.43
CA MET A 241 6.91 -3.36 2.07
C MET A 241 6.37 -4.44 3.00
N VAL A 242 6.39 -5.71 2.57
CA VAL A 242 5.94 -6.86 3.37
C VAL A 242 6.74 -7.03 4.64
N SER A 243 8.07 -6.82 4.62
CA SER A 243 8.87 -6.94 5.83
C SER A 243 8.51 -5.88 6.86
N ARG A 244 8.15 -4.66 6.43
CA ARG A 244 7.66 -3.59 7.32
C ARG A 244 6.26 -3.90 7.88
N LEU A 245 5.42 -4.57 7.10
CA LEU A 245 4.07 -4.98 7.51
C LEU A 245 4.04 -6.29 8.31
N HIS A 246 5.19 -6.87 8.68
CA HIS A 246 5.26 -8.18 9.33
C HIS A 246 4.39 -8.27 10.60
N ASP A 247 4.56 -7.32 11.52
CA ASP A 247 3.84 -7.33 12.80
C ASP A 247 2.34 -7.10 12.61
N TYR A 248 1.97 -6.23 11.67
CA TYR A 248 0.58 -6.01 11.30
C TYR A 248 -0.07 -7.30 10.82
N ARG A 249 0.55 -7.96 9.85
CA ARG A 249 0.03 -9.18 9.24
C ARG A 249 -0.05 -10.33 10.24
N LYS A 250 0.94 -10.47 11.13
CA LYS A 250 0.92 -11.49 12.18
C LYS A 250 -0.23 -11.33 13.18
N ARG A 251 -0.70 -10.10 13.43
CA ARG A 251 -1.84 -9.83 14.31
C ARG A 251 -3.20 -10.06 13.65
N HIS A 252 -3.25 -10.19 12.32
CA HIS A 252 -4.48 -10.21 11.53
C HIS A 252 -4.58 -11.39 10.54
N ALA A 253 -3.64 -12.33 10.61
CA ALA A 253 -3.69 -13.63 9.92
C ALA A 253 -4.24 -14.70 10.87
#